data_AF-A0A9E1JA69-F1
#
_entry.id   AF-A0A9E1JA69-F1
#
_cell.length_a   1.000
_cell.length_b   1.000
_cell.length_c   1.000
_cell.angle_alpha   90.00
_cell.angle_beta   90.00
_cell.angle_gamma   90.00
#
_symmetry.space_group_name_H-M   'P 1'
#
loop_
_entity.id
_entity.type
_entity.pdbx_description
1 polymer ?
#
loop_
_entity_poly.entity_id
_entity_poly.type
_entity_poly.pdbx_seq_one_letter_code
_entity_poly.pdbx_strand_id
1 'polypeptide(L)'
;MTPMWRIGIPLICLLFFLTPVSVRAAHTLGADPVTQAANDVMYGSAEKAREALAFMRKRGKRDVVAGLILSLQFNRRSDEPILETLKALTGHDAHTWHLWMLWQEANGDPRPHASFAGLMLQNLSRIDKRFGVFFRSRWSKPSSMRIRMEEIVWGGVGAVTGIPSLDRPHMQPAAAADYLRDDDLVFGVEINGDTRAYPLRIMGWHEMLNDTIGGVPVALAYCTLCGSGILYETLLRGRVGLPGR
;
A
#
# COMPACT_ATOMS: atom_id res chain seq x y z
N MET A 1 -80.99 -12.18 20.48
CA MET A 1 -80.32 -11.43 21.57
C MET A 1 -78.84 -11.36 21.25
N THR A 2 -78.30 -10.15 21.38
CA THR A 2 -76.98 -9.61 20.96
C THR A 2 -75.81 -10.16 21.83
N PRO A 3 -74.53 -9.77 21.63
CA PRO A 3 -73.52 -10.59 20.95
C PRO A 3 -72.28 -10.83 21.85
N MET A 4 -71.29 -11.61 21.40
CA MET A 4 -69.98 -11.68 22.07
C MET A 4 -68.85 -11.39 21.08
N TRP A 5 -67.96 -10.52 21.52
CA TRP A 5 -67.01 -9.75 20.72
C TRP A 5 -65.89 -10.59 20.13
N ARG A 6 -65.56 -10.32 18.86
CA ARG A 6 -64.26 -10.67 18.26
C ARG A 6 -63.40 -9.41 18.24
N ILE A 7 -62.47 -9.31 19.18
CA ILE A 7 -61.38 -8.33 19.14
C ILE A 7 -60.33 -8.89 18.18
N GLY A 8 -60.23 -8.28 17.00
CA GLY A 8 -59.12 -8.52 16.08
C GLY A 8 -57.85 -7.87 16.61
N ILE A 9 -56.82 -8.67 16.83
CA ILE A 9 -55.45 -8.19 17.06
C ILE A 9 -54.81 -8.08 15.67
N PRO A 10 -54.47 -6.87 15.17
CA PRO A 10 -53.75 -6.76 13.91
C PRO A 10 -52.31 -7.23 14.11
N LEU A 11 -51.95 -8.26 13.37
CA LEU A 11 -50.60 -8.79 13.20
C LEU A 11 -49.74 -7.70 12.53
N ILE A 12 -49.04 -6.88 13.32
CA ILE A 12 -48.06 -5.92 12.82
C ILE A 12 -46.84 -6.73 12.38
N CYS A 13 -46.81 -7.08 11.09
CA CYS A 13 -45.62 -7.58 10.40
C CYS A 13 -44.58 -6.45 10.33
N LEU A 14 -43.68 -6.39 11.32
CA LEU A 14 -42.46 -5.60 11.24
C LEU A 14 -41.48 -6.30 10.28
N LEU A 15 -41.70 -6.13 8.98
CA LEU A 15 -40.70 -6.43 7.96
C LEU A 15 -39.57 -5.41 8.11
N PHE A 16 -38.55 -5.78 8.89
CA PHE A 16 -37.23 -5.18 8.80
C PHE A 16 -36.74 -5.42 7.37
N PHE A 17 -37.00 -4.46 6.47
CA PHE A 17 -36.18 -4.32 5.28
C PHE A 17 -34.77 -4.02 5.77
N LEU A 18 -33.95 -5.07 5.84
CA LEU A 18 -32.50 -4.99 5.73
C LEU A 18 -32.21 -4.33 4.38
N THR A 19 -32.35 -3.01 4.34
CA THR A 19 -31.66 -2.23 3.33
C THR A 19 -30.19 -2.55 3.58
N PRO A 20 -29.46 -3.10 2.59
CA PRO A 20 -28.03 -3.14 2.73
C PRO A 20 -27.64 -1.69 2.94
N VAL A 21 -27.05 -1.40 4.10
CA VAL A 21 -26.28 -0.17 4.33
C VAL A 21 -25.17 -0.24 3.30
N SER A 22 -25.53 0.18 2.09
CA SER A 22 -24.62 0.49 1.03
C SER A 22 -23.76 1.56 1.66
N VAL A 23 -22.50 1.23 1.91
CA VAL A 23 -21.49 2.19 2.34
C VAL A 23 -21.40 3.24 1.25
N ARG A 24 -22.29 4.23 1.33
CA ARG A 24 -22.29 5.43 0.51
C ARG A 24 -21.60 6.51 1.34
N ALA A 25 -20.38 6.20 1.72
CA ALA A 25 -19.38 7.19 2.08
C ALA A 25 -18.41 7.37 0.89
N ALA A 26 -18.97 7.46 -0.32
CA ALA A 26 -18.34 8.20 -1.37
C ALA A 26 -18.53 9.68 -1.00
N HIS A 27 -17.60 10.23 -0.23
CA HIS A 27 -17.45 11.68 -0.15
C HIS A 27 -17.44 12.18 -1.60
N THR A 28 -18.28 13.17 -1.86
CA THR A 28 -18.50 13.86 -3.13
C THR A 28 -17.19 14.23 -3.84
N LEU A 29 -16.64 13.28 -4.61
CA LEU A 29 -15.67 13.50 -5.70
C LEU A 29 -16.40 13.81 -7.03
N GLY A 30 -17.73 13.96 -6.98
CA GLY A 30 -18.55 14.33 -8.12
C GLY A 30 -18.54 15.84 -8.36
N ALA A 31 -18.18 16.21 -9.60
CA ALA A 31 -18.25 17.52 -10.25
C ALA A 31 -17.03 18.46 -10.22
N ASP A 32 -15.85 18.05 -9.72
CA ASP A 32 -14.62 18.81 -9.95
C ASP A 32 -13.95 18.38 -11.28
N PRO A 33 -13.80 19.29 -12.26
CA PRO A 33 -13.14 18.98 -13.53
C PRO A 33 -11.68 18.51 -13.37
N VAL A 34 -10.97 18.97 -12.33
CA VAL A 34 -9.57 18.56 -12.09
C VAL A 34 -9.50 17.12 -11.60
N THR A 35 -10.42 16.71 -10.74
CA THR A 35 -10.59 15.32 -10.27
C THR A 35 -10.86 14.38 -11.44
N GLN A 36 -11.79 14.75 -12.34
CA GLN A 36 -12.09 13.95 -13.52
C GLN A 36 -10.87 13.88 -14.46
N ALA A 37 -10.24 15.01 -14.76
CA ALA A 37 -9.06 15.06 -15.62
C ALA A 37 -7.91 14.20 -15.06
N ALA A 38 -7.63 14.28 -13.76
CA ALA A 38 -6.58 13.47 -13.12
C ALA A 38 -6.86 11.96 -13.22
N ASN A 39 -8.13 11.56 -13.09
CA ASN A 39 -8.56 10.19 -13.31
C ASN A 39 -8.38 9.75 -14.78
N ASP A 40 -8.73 10.61 -15.73
CA ASP A 40 -8.64 10.29 -17.16
C ASP A 40 -7.19 10.15 -17.64
N VAL A 41 -6.27 10.95 -17.10
CA VAL A 41 -4.82 10.80 -17.35
C VAL A 41 -4.33 9.40 -16.94
N MET A 42 -4.74 8.91 -15.77
CA MET A 42 -4.25 7.62 -15.28
C MET A 42 -5.02 6.42 -15.85
N TYR A 43 -6.34 6.52 -15.94
CA TYR A 43 -7.23 5.38 -16.19
C TYR A 43 -8.16 5.52 -17.40
N GLY A 44 -8.28 6.72 -17.99
CA GLY A 44 -9.15 6.99 -19.13
C GLY A 44 -8.62 6.43 -20.45
N SER A 45 -9.39 6.60 -21.53
CA SER A 45 -8.92 6.30 -22.90
C SER A 45 -7.78 7.25 -23.30
N ALA A 46 -7.02 6.90 -24.35
CA ALA A 46 -5.97 7.77 -24.90
C ALA A 46 -6.49 9.16 -25.29
N GLU A 47 -7.71 9.22 -25.83
CA GLU A 47 -8.40 10.48 -26.14
C GLU A 47 -8.69 11.30 -24.89
N LYS A 48 -9.36 10.70 -23.90
CA LYS A 48 -9.68 11.39 -22.64
C LYS A 48 -8.44 11.89 -21.89
N ALA A 49 -7.35 11.12 -21.89
CA ALA A 49 -6.09 11.59 -21.30
C ALA A 49 -5.50 12.77 -22.07
N ARG A 50 -5.52 12.76 -23.41
CA ARG A 50 -5.04 13.90 -24.20
C ARG A 50 -5.85 15.16 -23.92
N GLU A 51 -7.17 15.04 -23.83
CA GLU A 51 -8.08 16.14 -23.46
C GLU A 51 -7.80 16.65 -22.03
N ALA A 52 -7.66 15.73 -21.07
CA ALA A 52 -7.34 16.06 -19.69
C ALA A 52 -6.00 16.81 -19.57
N LEU A 53 -4.95 16.34 -20.25
CA LEU A 53 -3.65 16.99 -20.28
C LEU A 53 -3.71 18.38 -20.94
N ALA A 54 -4.46 18.52 -22.04
CA ALA A 54 -4.69 19.81 -22.69
C ALA A 54 -5.42 20.79 -21.77
N PHE A 55 -6.44 20.32 -21.05
CA PHE A 55 -7.14 21.09 -20.02
C PHE A 55 -6.19 21.54 -18.90
N MET A 56 -5.34 20.65 -18.39
CA MET A 56 -4.36 20.99 -17.35
C MET A 56 -3.34 22.04 -17.82
N ARG A 57 -2.81 21.91 -19.04
CA ARG A 57 -1.93 22.92 -19.65
C ARG A 57 -2.63 24.27 -19.79
N LYS A 58 -3.87 24.28 -20.28
CA LYS A 58 -4.68 25.50 -20.41
C LYS A 58 -4.94 26.17 -19.05
N ARG A 59 -5.12 25.39 -17.98
CA ARG A 59 -5.25 25.92 -16.60
C ARG A 59 -3.96 26.60 -16.12
N GLY A 60 -2.79 26.13 -16.54
CA GLY A 60 -1.49 26.69 -16.14
C GLY A 60 -1.19 26.59 -14.64
N LYS A 61 -1.97 25.81 -13.87
CA LYS A 61 -1.79 25.67 -12.42
C LYS A 61 -0.91 24.47 -12.10
N ARG A 62 0.08 24.68 -11.23
CA ARG A 62 1.02 23.64 -10.76
C ARG A 62 0.41 22.64 -9.76
N ASP A 63 -0.82 22.87 -9.30
CA ASP A 63 -1.52 22.02 -8.33
C ASP A 63 -1.79 20.58 -8.79
N VAL A 64 -1.68 20.29 -10.09
CA VAL A 64 -1.81 18.95 -10.67
C VAL A 64 -0.50 18.20 -10.84
N VAL A 65 0.65 18.84 -10.62
CA VAL A 65 1.97 18.26 -10.89
C VAL A 65 2.17 16.94 -10.14
N ALA A 66 1.81 16.87 -8.86
CA ALA A 66 1.91 15.65 -8.08
C ALA A 66 1.11 14.48 -8.69
N GLY A 67 -0.09 14.74 -9.20
CA GLY A 67 -0.93 13.71 -9.84
C GLY A 67 -0.38 13.24 -11.19
N LEU A 68 0.29 14.12 -11.93
CA LEU A 68 0.98 13.79 -13.18
C LEU A 68 2.24 12.95 -12.91
N ILE A 69 3.03 13.31 -11.91
CA ILE A 69 4.21 12.52 -11.48
C ILE A 69 3.76 11.12 -11.03
N LEU A 70 2.70 11.03 -10.21
CA LEU A 70 2.12 9.73 -9.85
C LEU A 70 1.69 8.92 -11.08
N SER A 71 1.14 9.59 -12.09
CA SER A 71 0.71 8.94 -13.34
C SER A 71 1.88 8.39 -14.15
N LEU A 72 3.06 9.01 -14.16
CA LEU A 72 4.27 8.43 -14.81
C LEU A 72 4.60 7.02 -14.28
N GLN A 73 4.35 6.76 -12.99
CA GLN A 73 4.65 5.45 -12.40
C GLN A 73 3.66 4.34 -12.80
N PHE A 74 2.39 4.69 -13.02
CA PHE A 74 1.29 3.69 -13.11
C PHE A 74 0.52 3.70 -14.42
N ASN A 75 0.68 4.73 -15.25
CA ASN A 75 0.00 4.77 -16.54
C ASN A 75 0.53 3.64 -17.45
N ARG A 76 -0.34 3.14 -18.32
CA ARG A 76 -0.03 2.03 -19.25
C ARG A 76 0.23 2.52 -20.68
N ARG A 77 0.61 3.78 -20.83
CA ARG A 77 0.69 4.50 -22.11
C ARG A 77 2.08 5.13 -22.24
N SER A 78 2.30 5.88 -23.32
CA SER A 78 3.51 6.70 -23.44
C SER A 78 3.49 7.79 -22.36
N ASP A 79 4.64 7.97 -21.70
CA ASP A 79 4.87 9.02 -20.72
C ASP A 79 4.98 10.41 -21.37
N GLU A 80 5.33 10.49 -22.66
CA GLU A 80 5.66 11.73 -23.37
C GLU A 80 4.59 12.83 -23.21
N PRO A 81 3.27 12.57 -23.34
CA PRO A 81 2.25 13.61 -23.13
C PRO A 81 2.21 14.14 -21.70
N ILE A 82 2.53 13.29 -20.71
CA ILE A 82 2.59 13.67 -19.30
C ILE A 82 3.85 14.50 -19.05
N LEU A 83 5.00 14.06 -19.56
CA LEU A 83 6.28 14.77 -19.46
C LEU A 83 6.22 16.16 -20.09
N GLU A 84 5.64 16.30 -21.29
CA GLU A 84 5.42 17.59 -21.96
C GLU A 84 4.52 18.52 -21.12
N THR A 85 3.50 17.96 -20.48
CA THR A 85 2.61 18.73 -19.59
C THR A 85 3.34 19.18 -18.33
N LEU A 86 4.14 18.31 -17.72
CA LEU A 86 4.97 18.63 -16.56
C LEU A 86 5.97 19.74 -16.90
N LYS A 87 6.68 19.62 -18.03
CA LYS A 87 7.59 20.66 -18.54
C LYS A 87 6.88 21.99 -18.77
N ALA A 88 5.71 21.98 -19.42
CA ALA A 88 4.94 23.19 -19.67
C ALA A 88 4.47 23.90 -18.37
N LEU A 89 4.11 23.15 -17.33
CA LEU A 89 3.62 23.71 -16.06
C LEU A 89 4.74 24.14 -15.11
N THR A 90 5.90 23.51 -15.21
CA THR A 90 6.98 23.71 -14.24
C THR A 90 8.18 24.46 -14.80
N GLY A 91 8.41 24.42 -16.11
CA GLY A 91 9.64 24.86 -16.77
C GLY A 91 10.83 23.91 -16.55
N HIS A 92 10.64 22.80 -15.83
CA HIS A 92 11.68 21.81 -15.57
C HIS A 92 11.65 20.71 -16.64
N ASP A 93 12.83 20.29 -17.09
CA ASP A 93 12.99 19.24 -18.10
C ASP A 93 13.60 17.99 -17.46
N ALA A 94 12.80 16.93 -17.36
CA ALA A 94 13.19 15.64 -16.83
C ALA A 94 12.44 14.53 -17.56
N HIS A 95 13.12 13.41 -17.79
CA HIS A 95 12.62 12.37 -18.69
C HIS A 95 12.21 11.07 -17.99
N THR A 96 12.39 10.97 -16.67
CA THR A 96 12.06 9.77 -15.90
C THR A 96 11.24 10.13 -14.67
N TRP A 97 10.39 9.20 -14.25
CA TRP A 97 9.65 9.32 -12.99
C TRP A 97 10.59 9.62 -11.80
N HIS A 98 11.75 8.96 -11.72
CA HIS A 98 12.73 9.17 -10.65
C HIS A 98 13.22 10.62 -10.57
N LEU A 99 13.55 11.23 -11.71
CA LEU A 99 13.99 12.63 -11.74
C LEU A 99 12.87 13.59 -11.34
N TRP A 100 11.63 13.30 -11.73
CA TRP A 100 10.46 14.06 -11.31
C TRP A 100 10.18 13.92 -9.81
N MET A 101 10.40 12.75 -9.21
CA MET A 101 10.29 12.58 -7.76
C MET A 101 11.32 13.43 -7.00
N LEU A 102 12.58 13.47 -7.47
CA LEU A 102 13.61 14.35 -6.88
C LEU A 102 13.23 15.83 -7.01
N TRP A 103 12.70 16.22 -8.17
CA TRP A 103 12.19 17.58 -8.36
C TRP A 103 11.05 17.89 -7.39
N GLN A 104 10.11 16.96 -7.21
CA GLN A 104 8.97 17.11 -6.30
C GLN A 104 9.38 17.20 -4.82
N GLU A 105 10.38 16.42 -4.41
CA GLU A 105 10.98 16.52 -3.09
C GLU A 105 11.54 17.93 -2.86
N ALA A 106 12.30 18.45 -3.82
CA ALA A 106 12.91 19.79 -3.78
C ALA A 106 11.92 20.95 -3.93
N ASN A 107 10.72 20.72 -4.50
CA ASN A 107 9.75 21.76 -4.88
C ASN A 107 8.35 21.49 -4.27
N GLY A 108 8.28 21.20 -2.96
CA GLY A 108 7.04 20.85 -2.24
C GLY A 108 5.93 21.90 -2.16
N ASP A 109 6.02 23.02 -2.87
CA ASP A 109 5.01 24.09 -2.94
C ASP A 109 4.82 24.55 -4.41
N PRO A 110 3.59 24.62 -4.95
CA PRO A 110 2.29 24.62 -4.29
C PRO A 110 1.79 23.25 -3.81
N ARG A 111 0.98 23.27 -2.74
CA ARG A 111 0.21 22.11 -2.28
C ARG A 111 -0.55 21.44 -3.44
N PRO A 112 -0.59 20.09 -3.49
CA PRO A 112 -1.39 19.38 -4.47
C PRO A 112 -2.86 19.76 -4.41
N HIS A 113 -3.52 19.71 -5.56
CA HIS A 113 -4.96 19.86 -5.68
C HIS A 113 -5.70 18.83 -4.80
N ALA A 114 -6.89 19.16 -4.30
CA ALA A 114 -7.68 18.30 -3.41
C ALA A 114 -8.00 16.90 -4.00
N SER A 115 -7.93 16.76 -5.34
CA SER A 115 -8.10 15.50 -6.05
C SER A 115 -6.96 14.50 -5.83
N PHE A 116 -5.76 14.97 -5.46
CA PHE A 116 -4.56 14.14 -5.39
C PHE A 116 -4.68 12.99 -4.39
N ALA A 117 -5.16 13.29 -3.18
CA ALA A 117 -5.34 12.26 -2.15
C ALA A 117 -6.31 11.15 -2.62
N GLY A 118 -7.40 11.53 -3.29
CA GLY A 118 -8.34 10.57 -3.86
C GLY A 118 -7.70 9.70 -4.95
N LEU A 119 -6.95 10.31 -5.86
CA LEU A 119 -6.23 9.61 -6.94
C LEU A 119 -5.22 8.61 -6.38
N MET A 120 -4.42 9.03 -5.40
CA MET A 120 -3.43 8.18 -4.74
C MET A 120 -4.08 6.99 -4.05
N LEU A 121 -5.14 7.22 -3.26
CA LEU A 121 -5.83 6.15 -2.54
C LEU A 121 -6.49 5.16 -3.50
N GLN A 122 -7.09 5.66 -4.59
CA GLN A 122 -7.64 4.80 -5.63
C GLN A 122 -6.56 3.96 -6.30
N ASN A 123 -5.40 4.56 -6.60
CA ASN A 123 -4.27 3.84 -7.20
C ASN A 123 -3.75 2.74 -6.27
N LEU A 124 -3.45 3.06 -5.01
CA LEU A 124 -3.01 2.08 -4.03
C LEU A 124 -4.07 0.98 -3.83
N SER A 125 -5.35 1.33 -3.77
CA SER A 125 -6.44 0.35 -3.61
C SER A 125 -6.60 -0.59 -4.81
N ARG A 126 -6.13 -0.20 -6.00
CA ARG A 126 -6.08 -1.08 -7.18
C ARG A 126 -4.94 -2.09 -7.10
N ILE A 127 -3.84 -1.75 -6.41
CA ILE A 127 -2.76 -2.69 -6.11
C ILE A 127 -3.22 -3.66 -5.01
N ASP A 128 -3.71 -3.13 -3.90
CA ASP A 128 -4.31 -3.91 -2.82
C ASP A 128 -5.27 -3.04 -1.99
N LYS A 129 -6.52 -3.49 -1.83
CA LYS A 129 -7.55 -2.81 -1.03
C LYS A 129 -7.11 -2.55 0.42
N ARG A 130 -6.19 -3.36 0.96
CA ARG A 130 -5.65 -3.22 2.32
C ARG A 130 -4.81 -1.96 2.52
N PHE A 131 -4.29 -1.33 1.46
CA PHE A 131 -3.57 -0.07 1.59
C PHE A 131 -4.41 1.04 2.25
N GLY A 132 -5.74 0.98 2.14
CA GLY A 132 -6.64 1.92 2.84
C GLY A 132 -6.48 1.95 4.36
N VAL A 133 -5.91 0.91 4.99
CA VAL A 133 -5.65 0.88 6.44
C VAL A 133 -4.67 1.98 6.86
N PHE A 134 -3.69 2.32 6.01
CA PHE A 134 -2.69 3.36 6.29
C PHE A 134 -3.24 4.78 6.17
N PHE A 135 -4.40 4.96 5.53
CA PHE A 135 -4.97 6.27 5.22
C PHE A 135 -6.37 6.50 5.81
N ARG A 136 -6.71 5.79 6.89
CA ARG A 136 -7.95 6.03 7.65
C ARG A 136 -8.08 7.53 7.99
N SER A 137 -9.30 8.07 7.99
CA SER A 137 -9.62 9.50 8.06
C SER A 137 -8.87 10.32 9.15
N ARG A 138 -8.44 9.70 10.26
CA ARG A 138 -7.62 10.39 11.28
C ARG A 138 -6.15 10.59 10.88
N TRP A 139 -5.60 9.74 10.00
CA TRP A 139 -4.19 9.72 9.60
C TRP A 139 -3.95 10.44 8.28
N SER A 140 -4.94 10.47 7.38
CA SER A 140 -4.82 11.07 6.04
C SER A 140 -5.07 12.59 6.00
N LYS A 141 -5.33 13.23 7.14
CA LYS A 141 -5.44 14.69 7.22
C LYS A 141 -4.05 15.32 7.12
N PRO A 142 -3.86 16.40 6.36
CA PRO A 142 -2.58 17.11 6.30
C PRO A 142 -2.05 17.52 7.68
N SER A 143 -2.94 17.89 8.61
CA SER A 143 -2.56 18.25 9.99
C SER A 143 -2.05 17.08 10.84
N SER A 144 -2.19 15.85 10.35
CA SER A 144 -1.78 14.61 11.04
C SER A 144 -0.56 13.96 10.37
N MET A 145 -0.07 14.53 9.26
CA MET A 145 1.07 14.00 8.51
C MET A 145 2.29 14.91 8.66
N ARG A 146 3.45 14.31 8.91
CA ARG A 146 4.77 15.00 8.90
C ARG A 146 5.48 14.92 7.54
N ILE A 147 5.06 13.96 6.71
CA ILE A 147 5.56 13.72 5.35
C ILE A 147 4.49 14.23 4.40
N ARG A 148 4.89 14.83 3.26
CA ARG A 148 3.89 15.28 2.29
C ARG A 148 3.26 14.07 1.62
N MET A 149 1.97 14.14 1.33
CA MET A 149 1.25 12.99 0.76
C MET A 149 1.92 12.52 -0.53
N GLU A 150 2.36 13.46 -1.36
CA GLU A 150 3.00 13.22 -2.64
C GLU A 150 4.42 12.63 -2.56
N GLU A 151 5.04 12.59 -1.38
CA GLU A 151 6.30 11.87 -1.16
C GLU A 151 6.07 10.39 -0.82
N ILE A 152 4.82 10.00 -0.58
CA ILE A 152 4.47 8.61 -0.29
C ILE A 152 4.41 7.82 -1.61
N VAL A 153 5.34 6.88 -1.77
CA VAL A 153 5.45 6.03 -2.95
C VAL A 153 5.21 4.57 -2.62
N TRP A 154 4.66 3.81 -3.57
CA TRP A 154 4.58 2.35 -3.47
C TRP A 154 5.94 1.74 -3.85
N GLY A 155 6.50 0.94 -2.96
CA GLY A 155 7.86 0.37 -3.08
C GLY A 155 8.01 -0.82 -4.03
N GLY A 156 7.04 -1.09 -4.92
CA GLY A 156 7.16 -2.16 -5.91
C GLY A 156 6.83 -3.58 -5.41
N VAL A 157 6.74 -3.77 -4.10
CA VAL A 157 6.48 -5.08 -3.48
C VAL A 157 4.98 -5.33 -3.38
N GLY A 158 4.36 -5.62 -4.53
CA GLY A 158 2.99 -6.11 -4.66
C GLY A 158 1.97 -5.59 -3.63
N ALA A 159 1.29 -6.55 -3.01
CA ALA A 159 0.24 -6.35 -2.02
C ALA A 159 0.82 -5.98 -0.64
N VAL A 160 -0.06 -5.59 0.30
CA VAL A 160 0.33 -5.43 1.70
C VAL A 160 0.86 -6.76 2.24
N THR A 161 2.06 -6.76 2.83
CA THR A 161 2.78 -8.00 3.22
C THR A 161 3.15 -8.86 1.99
N GLY A 162 3.56 -8.24 0.88
CA GLY A 162 3.99 -8.94 -0.34
C GLY A 162 5.30 -9.74 -0.21
N ILE A 163 6.09 -9.47 0.84
CA ILE A 163 7.19 -10.31 1.30
C ILE A 163 6.70 -10.98 2.58
N PRO A 164 6.26 -12.25 2.53
CA PRO A 164 5.79 -12.96 3.72
C PRO A 164 6.98 -13.36 4.59
N SER A 165 6.85 -13.23 5.91
CA SER A 165 7.82 -13.78 6.84
C SER A 165 7.89 -15.31 6.73
N LEU A 166 9.06 -15.86 7.00
CA LEU A 166 9.26 -17.29 7.21
C LEU A 166 8.87 -17.62 8.65
N ASP A 167 7.66 -18.11 8.85
CA ASP A 167 7.14 -18.38 10.20
C ASP A 167 7.20 -19.88 10.52
N ARG A 168 7.90 -20.24 11.60
CA ARG A 168 8.05 -21.62 12.11
C ARG A 168 8.31 -22.62 10.98
N PRO A 169 9.39 -22.44 10.20
CA PRO A 169 9.67 -23.29 9.06
C PRO A 169 9.83 -24.75 9.47
N HIS A 170 9.44 -25.66 8.58
CA HIS A 170 9.78 -27.07 8.72
C HIS A 170 11.29 -27.24 8.55
N MET A 171 11.93 -27.80 9.57
CA MET A 171 13.35 -28.10 9.54
C MET A 171 13.58 -29.50 9.00
N GLN A 172 14.69 -29.69 8.31
CA GLN A 172 15.16 -31.00 7.85
C GLN A 172 16.63 -31.20 8.23
N PRO A 173 17.11 -32.46 8.31
CA PRO A 173 18.53 -32.74 8.50
C PRO A 173 19.37 -32.15 7.36
N ALA A 174 20.57 -31.65 7.68
CA ALA A 174 21.48 -31.09 6.68
C ALA A 174 21.80 -32.09 5.55
N ALA A 175 21.98 -33.38 5.88
CA ALA A 175 22.23 -34.44 4.91
C ALA A 175 21.08 -34.70 3.92
N ALA A 176 19.86 -34.22 4.22
CA ALA A 176 18.70 -34.32 3.34
C ALA A 176 18.47 -33.03 2.51
N ALA A 177 19.28 -31.98 2.70
CA ALA A 177 19.16 -30.72 1.98
C ALA A 177 19.89 -30.74 0.63
N ASP A 178 19.44 -31.59 -0.28
CA ASP A 178 20.01 -31.81 -1.63
C ASP A 178 19.96 -30.58 -2.55
N TYR A 179 19.14 -29.57 -2.22
CA TYR A 179 19.07 -28.31 -2.95
C TYR A 179 20.18 -27.31 -2.58
N LEU A 180 20.96 -27.59 -1.53
CA LEU A 180 22.09 -26.77 -1.10
C LEU A 180 23.41 -27.33 -1.64
N ARG A 181 24.32 -26.42 -1.95
CA ARG A 181 25.73 -26.75 -2.21
C ARG A 181 26.55 -26.59 -0.93
N ASP A 182 27.70 -27.24 -0.90
CA ASP A 182 28.62 -27.18 0.26
C ASP A 182 29.11 -25.74 0.56
N ASP A 183 29.10 -24.85 -0.44
CA ASP A 183 29.50 -23.45 -0.34
C ASP A 183 28.33 -22.46 -0.22
N ASP A 184 27.09 -22.94 -0.13
CA ASP A 184 25.93 -22.07 0.06
C ASP A 184 25.96 -21.42 1.46
N LEU A 185 25.72 -20.10 1.48
CA LEU A 185 25.67 -19.35 2.73
C LEU A 185 24.40 -19.64 3.51
N VAL A 186 24.55 -19.73 4.83
CA VAL A 186 23.45 -19.91 5.79
C VAL A 186 23.61 -18.94 6.97
N PHE A 187 22.48 -18.57 7.58
CA PHE A 187 22.47 -18.03 8.93
C PHE A 187 22.48 -19.21 9.91
N GLY A 188 23.64 -19.48 10.50
CA GLY A 188 23.79 -20.45 11.58
C GLY A 188 23.38 -19.83 12.92
N VAL A 189 22.54 -20.52 13.67
CA VAL A 189 22.09 -20.09 15.00
C VAL A 189 22.14 -21.28 15.95
N GLU A 190 22.74 -21.09 17.12
CA GLU A 190 22.71 -22.07 18.21
C GLU A 190 22.20 -21.39 19.49
N ILE A 191 21.12 -21.92 20.06
CA ILE A 191 20.57 -21.47 21.34
C ILE A 191 20.26 -22.69 22.19
N ASN A 192 20.77 -22.75 23.42
CA ASN A 192 20.53 -23.85 24.36
C ASN A 192 20.77 -25.26 23.76
N GLY A 193 21.76 -25.39 22.86
CA GLY A 193 22.08 -26.64 22.17
C GLY A 193 21.21 -26.99 20.97
N ASP A 194 20.16 -26.22 20.67
CA ASP A 194 19.41 -26.33 19.41
C ASP A 194 20.15 -25.54 18.32
N THR A 195 20.80 -26.26 17.41
CA THR A 195 21.58 -25.70 16.30
C THR A 195 20.79 -25.77 15.00
N ARG A 196 20.63 -24.64 14.34
CA ARG A 196 19.86 -24.50 13.09
C ARG A 196 20.64 -23.71 12.06
N ALA A 197 20.35 -23.98 10.80
CA ALA A 197 20.87 -23.25 9.66
C ALA A 197 19.69 -22.78 8.78
N TYR A 198 19.63 -21.49 8.49
CA TYR A 198 18.63 -20.89 7.61
C TYR A 198 19.31 -20.43 6.32
N PRO A 199 19.09 -21.09 5.17
CA PRO A 199 19.78 -20.76 3.94
C PRO A 199 19.54 -19.32 3.49
N LEU A 200 20.61 -18.63 3.11
CA LEU A 200 20.56 -17.24 2.63
C LEU A 200 19.60 -17.10 1.45
N ARG A 201 19.57 -18.09 0.55
CA ARG A 201 18.68 -18.12 -0.61
C ARG A 201 17.18 -18.21 -0.27
N ILE A 202 16.84 -18.79 0.88
CA ILE A 202 15.45 -18.81 1.39
C ILE A 202 15.17 -17.49 2.10
N MET A 203 16.08 -17.06 2.97
CA MET A 203 15.96 -15.80 3.69
C MET A 203 15.90 -14.59 2.75
N GLY A 204 16.54 -14.65 1.59
CA GLY A 204 16.47 -13.57 0.59
C GLY A 204 15.10 -13.37 -0.03
N TRP A 205 14.20 -14.36 0.03
CA TRP A 205 12.81 -14.17 -0.38
C TRP A 205 11.92 -13.68 0.77
N HIS A 206 12.23 -14.08 2.01
CA HIS A 206 11.38 -13.83 3.16
C HIS A 206 11.76 -12.59 3.98
N GLU A 207 13.04 -12.21 4.00
CA GLU A 207 13.66 -11.08 4.71
C GLU A 207 13.40 -10.99 6.22
N MET A 208 12.54 -11.86 6.76
CA MET A 208 12.14 -11.96 8.16
C MET A 208 11.84 -13.43 8.45
N LEU A 209 12.39 -13.94 9.55
CA LEU A 209 12.09 -15.27 10.10
C LEU A 209 11.58 -15.12 11.52
N ASN A 210 10.52 -15.84 11.86
CA ASN A 210 10.04 -15.99 13.23
C ASN A 210 10.08 -17.47 13.62
N ASP A 211 10.80 -17.80 14.68
CA ASP A 211 10.99 -19.20 15.12
C ASP A 211 11.16 -19.30 16.64
N THR A 212 11.15 -20.52 17.16
CA THR A 212 11.56 -20.82 18.54
C THR A 212 12.73 -21.79 18.49
N ILE A 213 13.90 -21.33 18.93
CA ILE A 213 15.16 -22.08 18.89
C ILE A 213 15.60 -22.31 20.34
N GLY A 214 15.80 -23.57 20.73
CA GLY A 214 16.23 -23.90 22.10
C GLY A 214 15.26 -23.39 23.17
N GLY A 215 13.97 -23.28 22.85
CA GLY A 215 12.93 -22.73 23.74
C GLY A 215 12.84 -21.21 23.76
N VAL A 216 13.69 -20.47 23.03
CA VAL A 216 13.68 -19.01 22.96
C VAL A 216 13.00 -18.55 21.67
N PRO A 217 11.91 -17.76 21.73
CA PRO A 217 11.27 -17.24 20.53
C PRO A 217 12.08 -16.06 19.99
N VAL A 218 12.42 -16.14 18.71
CA VAL A 218 13.32 -15.22 18.04
C VAL A 218 12.72 -14.67 16.74
N ALA A 219 13.20 -13.49 16.35
CA ALA A 219 12.96 -12.92 15.04
C ALA A 219 14.31 -12.58 14.38
N LEU A 220 14.57 -13.13 13.20
CA LEU A 220 15.74 -12.80 12.39
C LEU A 220 15.31 -11.85 11.28
N ALA A 221 15.79 -10.61 11.34
CA ALA A 221 15.63 -9.65 10.25
C ALA A 221 16.83 -9.71 9.31
N TYR A 222 16.60 -9.91 8.02
CA TYR A 222 17.64 -9.98 7.00
C TYR A 222 17.49 -8.83 6.00
N CYS A 223 18.55 -8.04 5.85
CA CYS A 223 18.62 -7.01 4.81
C CYS A 223 19.32 -7.58 3.57
N THR A 224 18.55 -7.82 2.51
CA THR A 224 19.04 -8.30 1.21
C THR A 224 20.03 -7.35 0.53
N LEU A 225 19.94 -6.05 0.81
CA LEU A 225 20.84 -5.03 0.26
C LEU A 225 22.18 -4.94 1.00
N CYS A 226 22.18 -5.22 2.30
CA CYS A 226 23.38 -5.13 3.14
C CYS A 226 24.06 -6.50 3.36
N GLY A 227 23.40 -7.61 3.00
CA GLY A 227 23.89 -8.96 3.28
C GLY A 227 23.99 -9.29 4.77
N SER A 228 23.28 -8.56 5.63
CA SER A 228 23.40 -8.65 7.09
C SER A 228 22.10 -9.14 7.74
N GLY A 229 22.22 -10.05 8.69
CA GLY A 229 21.11 -10.57 9.51
C GLY A 229 21.29 -10.19 10.98
N ILE A 230 20.20 -9.78 11.65
CA ILE A 230 20.18 -9.52 13.08
C ILE A 230 19.10 -10.37 13.73
N LEU A 231 19.51 -11.19 14.70
CA LEU A 231 18.62 -12.03 15.49
C LEU A 231 18.21 -11.31 16.78
N TYR A 232 16.91 -11.22 17.00
CA TYR A 232 16.33 -10.64 18.20
C TYR A 232 15.62 -11.72 19.02
N GLU A 233 15.82 -11.72 20.33
CA GLU A 233 14.88 -12.36 21.24
C GLU A 233 13.58 -11.53 21.26
N THR A 234 12.43 -12.21 21.15
CA THR A 234 11.12 -11.54 21.03
C THR A 234 10.33 -11.54 22.34
N LEU A 235 10.85 -12.17 23.40
CA LEU A 235 10.26 -12.10 24.73
C LEU A 235 10.56 -10.74 25.37
N LEU A 236 9.50 -9.98 25.62
CA LEU A 236 9.56 -8.78 26.44
C LEU A 236 9.13 -9.12 27.87
N ARG A 237 9.99 -8.82 28.85
CA ARG A 237 9.67 -9.03 30.27
C ARG A 237 8.34 -8.36 30.62
N GLY A 238 7.39 -9.14 31.15
CA GLY A 238 6.07 -8.66 31.56
C GLY A 238 4.99 -8.64 30.46
N ARG A 239 5.27 -9.13 29.25
CA ARG A 239 4.25 -9.39 28.23
C ARG A 239 4.28 -10.85 27.80
N VAL A 240 3.11 -11.49 27.75
CA VAL A 240 2.94 -12.76 27.04
C VAL A 240 3.30 -12.48 25.57
N GLY A 241 4.13 -13.34 24.97
CA GLY A 241 4.72 -13.14 23.64
C GLY A 241 3.70 -12.70 22.59
N LEU A 242 4.18 -12.03 21.53
CA LEU A 242 3.33 -11.60 20.42
C LEU A 242 2.48 -12.79 19.98
N PRO A 243 1.13 -12.71 20.02
CA PRO A 243 0.29 -13.79 19.55
C PRO A 243 0.67 -14.05 18.09
N GLY A 244 1.12 -15.28 17.83
CA GLY A 244 1.28 -15.77 16.47
C GLY A 244 -0.03 -15.52 15.72
N ARG A 245 0.09 -14.94 14.53
CA ARG A 245 -1.06 -14.72 13.65
C ARG A 245 -1.74 -16.04 13.29
#